data_AF-A0A1B2AAS4-F1
#
_entry.id   AF-A0A1B2AAS4-F1
#
_cell.length_a   1.000
_cell.length_b   1.000
_cell.length_c   1.000
_cell.angle_alpha   90.00
_cell.angle_beta   90.00
_cell.angle_gamma   90.00
#
_symmetry.space_group_name_H-M   'P 1'
#
loop_
_entity.id
_entity.type
_entity.pdbx_description
1 polymer ?
#
loop_
_entity_poly.entity_id
_entity_poly.type
_entity_poly.pdbx_seq_one_letter_code
_entity_poly.pdbx_strand_id
1 'polypeptide(L)'
;MEPATSVSAPLMSIPPPEVSKVTTTRVWCDGATDIRSGENYRPAALGHPKVWLEIDEHGYVDCGYCDRRFVLEGGPADGVDQATLRDISSGAS
;
A
#
# COMPACT_ATOMS: atom_id res chain seq x y z
N MET A 1 -26.72 -9.94 -25.68
CA MET A 1 -25.55 -10.84 -25.72
C MET A 1 -24.51 -10.25 -24.78
N GLU A 2 -24.76 -10.37 -23.48
CA GLU A 2 -23.84 -9.92 -22.43
C GLU A 2 -23.13 -11.17 -21.93
N PRO A 3 -21.80 -11.30 -22.03
CA PRO A 3 -21.15 -12.42 -21.39
C PRO A 3 -20.99 -12.11 -19.90
N ALA A 4 -21.58 -12.98 -19.08
CA ALA A 4 -21.32 -13.07 -17.66
C ALA A 4 -19.82 -13.28 -17.43
N THR A 5 -19.12 -12.26 -16.94
CA THR A 5 -17.76 -12.42 -16.43
C THR A 5 -17.86 -13.17 -15.11
N SER A 6 -17.42 -14.42 -15.15
CA SER A 6 -17.28 -15.36 -14.05
C SER A 6 -16.71 -14.70 -12.79
N VAL A 7 -17.50 -14.66 -11.73
CA VAL A 7 -17.01 -14.38 -10.37
C VAL A 7 -16.22 -15.61 -9.91
N SER A 8 -14.94 -15.67 -10.26
CA SER A 8 -14.00 -16.54 -9.55
C SER A 8 -13.91 -16.04 -8.11
N ALA A 9 -14.25 -16.89 -7.16
CA ALA A 9 -13.92 -16.66 -5.75
C ALA A 9 -12.41 -16.34 -5.65
N PRO A 10 -12.01 -15.28 -4.94
CA PRO A 10 -10.61 -14.88 -4.93
C PRO A 10 -9.78 -15.98 -4.27
N LEU A 11 -8.62 -16.31 -4.85
CA LEU A 11 -7.51 -16.83 -4.06
C LEU A 11 -7.43 -15.95 -2.80
N MET A 12 -7.41 -16.54 -1.60
CA MET A 12 -7.51 -15.86 -0.31
C MET A 12 -6.41 -14.79 -0.10
N SER A 13 -6.56 -13.66 -0.79
CA SER A 13 -5.75 -12.45 -0.71
C SER A 13 -6.66 -11.43 -0.05
N ILE A 14 -6.34 -11.05 1.18
CA ILE A 14 -7.07 -10.01 1.89
C ILE A 14 -6.73 -8.70 1.19
N PRO A 15 -7.70 -7.83 0.84
CA PRO A 15 -7.38 -6.55 0.23
C PRO A 15 -6.47 -5.74 1.16
N PRO A 16 -5.53 -4.95 0.62
CA PRO A 16 -4.68 -4.12 1.45
C PRO A 16 -5.56 -3.21 2.34
N PRO A 17 -5.31 -3.15 3.66
CA PRO A 17 -6.15 -2.41 4.59
C PRO A 17 -6.18 -0.91 4.27
N GLU A 18 -5.12 -0.41 3.65
CA GLU A 18 -5.04 0.97 3.22
C GLU A 18 -4.14 1.11 1.98
N VAL A 19 -4.54 2.01 1.07
CA VAL A 19 -3.82 2.33 -0.16
C VAL A 19 -3.52 3.83 -0.20
N SER A 20 -2.25 4.18 -0.28
CA SER A 20 -1.75 5.55 -0.41
C SER A 20 -1.15 5.77 -1.81
N LYS A 21 -1.63 6.78 -2.53
CA LYS A 21 -1.05 7.19 -3.82
C LYS A 21 0.18 8.08 -3.60
N VAL A 22 1.22 7.85 -4.36
CA VAL A 22 2.50 8.58 -4.26
C VAL A 22 3.02 8.95 -5.64
N THR A 23 3.76 10.05 -5.73
CA THR A 23 4.37 10.53 -6.97
C THR A 23 5.80 10.07 -7.18
N THR A 24 6.43 9.48 -6.16
CA THR A 24 7.83 9.04 -6.18
C THR A 24 7.96 7.56 -5.87
N THR A 25 8.94 6.90 -6.49
CA THR A 25 9.23 5.47 -6.25
C THR A 25 9.84 5.22 -4.89
N ARG A 26 10.59 6.19 -4.35
CA ARG A 26 11.13 6.14 -2.99
C ARG A 26 10.13 6.78 -2.03
N VAL A 27 9.63 6.00 -1.07
CA VAL A 27 8.66 6.45 -0.06
C VAL A 27 9.12 6.06 1.32
N TRP A 28 8.49 6.64 2.33
CA TRP A 28 8.71 6.24 3.72
C TRP A 28 7.37 5.96 4.39
N CYS A 29 7.38 5.01 5.31
CA CYS A 29 6.23 4.70 6.14
C CYS A 29 6.64 4.73 7.61
N ASP A 30 5.86 5.40 8.44
CA ASP A 30 5.94 5.35 9.90
C ASP A 30 4.65 4.78 10.51
N GLY A 31 3.72 4.30 9.68
CA GLY A 31 2.44 3.71 10.09
C GLY A 31 1.41 4.68 10.68
N ALA A 32 1.75 5.96 10.90
CA ALA A 32 0.87 6.84 11.65
C ALA A 32 0.84 8.29 11.19
N THR A 33 1.61 8.71 10.17
CA THR A 33 1.63 10.10 9.67
C THR A 33 0.24 10.73 9.49
N ASP A 34 -0.75 9.95 9.04
CA ASP A 34 -2.11 10.44 8.79
C ASP A 34 -3.00 10.47 10.06
N ILE A 35 -2.54 9.88 11.17
CA ILE A 35 -3.31 9.74 12.40
C ILE A 35 -3.05 10.92 13.35
N ARG A 36 -3.99 11.89 13.33
CA ARG A 36 -4.15 12.95 14.35
C ARG A 36 -2.85 13.67 14.74
N SER A 37 -2.14 14.21 13.75
CA SER A 37 -1.00 15.08 14.01
C SER A 37 -1.45 16.37 14.70
N GLY A 38 -0.83 16.74 15.83
CA GLY A 38 -1.16 17.95 16.59
C GLY A 38 -0.02 18.39 17.50
N GLU A 39 -0.10 19.62 18.05
CA GLU A 39 0.98 20.21 18.86
C GLU A 39 1.43 19.33 20.04
N ASN A 40 0.50 18.55 20.60
CA ASN A 40 0.74 17.72 21.78
C ASN A 40 0.96 16.22 21.46
N TYR A 41 0.88 15.80 20.19
CA TYR A 41 1.00 14.39 19.84
C TYR A 41 1.68 14.19 18.49
N ARG A 42 2.77 13.40 18.51
CA ARG A 42 3.49 13.00 17.30
C ARG A 42 2.89 11.70 16.74
N PRO A 43 2.49 11.67 15.45
CA PRO A 43 1.82 10.52 14.84
C PRO A 43 2.58 9.21 15.04
N ALA A 44 3.90 9.21 14.80
CA ALA A 44 4.79 8.04 14.84
C ALA A 44 4.71 7.15 16.10
N ALA A 45 4.20 7.65 17.24
CA ALA A 45 4.10 6.85 18.46
C ALA A 45 3.04 5.73 18.40
N LEU A 46 2.10 5.78 17.44
CA LEU A 46 1.08 4.74 17.23
C LEU A 46 1.39 3.81 16.04
N GLY A 47 2.46 4.10 15.30
CA GLY A 47 2.84 3.33 14.13
C GLY A 47 4.06 2.45 14.39
N HIS A 48 5.00 2.45 13.45
CA HIS A 48 6.24 1.69 13.52
C HIS A 48 7.45 2.61 13.28
N PRO A 49 8.69 2.16 13.58
CA PRO A 49 9.87 2.93 13.20
C PRO A 49 9.84 3.31 11.73
N LYS A 50 10.24 4.55 11.42
CA LYS A 50 10.27 5.03 10.03
C LYS A 50 11.14 4.11 9.19
N VAL A 51 10.55 3.52 8.16
CA VAL A 51 11.25 2.75 7.14
C VAL A 51 11.12 3.40 5.78
N TRP A 52 12.07 3.09 4.91
CA TRP A 52 12.07 3.54 3.53
C TRP A 52 11.75 2.36 2.64
N LEU A 53 10.78 2.54 1.75
CA LEU A 53 10.30 1.54 0.81
C LEU A 53 10.63 2.03 -0.60
N GLU A 54 10.86 1.09 -1.51
CA GLU A 54 11.11 1.36 -2.92
C GLU A 54 10.06 0.63 -3.75
N ILE A 55 9.35 1.40 -4.57
CA ILE A 55 8.39 0.87 -5.53
C ILE A 55 9.17 0.41 -6.76
N ASP A 56 8.96 -0.85 -7.12
CA ASP A 56 9.57 -1.49 -8.27
C ASP A 56 8.72 -1.33 -9.55
N GLU A 57 9.03 -2.12 -10.56
CA GLU A 57 8.33 -2.13 -11.86
C GLU A 57 6.84 -2.50 -11.79
N HIS A 58 6.37 -3.13 -10.72
CA HIS A 58 4.95 -3.41 -10.50
C HIS A 58 4.15 -2.15 -10.19
N GLY A 59 4.83 -1.04 -9.82
CA GLY A 59 4.18 0.25 -9.57
C GLY A 59 3.52 0.37 -8.19
N TYR A 60 3.76 -0.59 -7.29
CA TYR A 60 3.35 -0.49 -5.88
C TYR A 60 4.30 -1.25 -4.96
N VAL A 61 4.18 -0.99 -3.66
CA VAL A 61 4.89 -1.73 -2.61
C VAL A 61 4.10 -1.72 -1.30
N ASP A 62 4.15 -2.81 -0.55
CA ASP A 62 3.52 -2.96 0.75
C ASP A 62 4.51 -2.73 1.89
N CYS A 63 4.07 -1.98 2.91
CA CYS A 63 4.83 -1.83 4.13
C CYS A 63 4.73 -3.11 4.98
N GLY A 64 5.84 -3.78 5.25
CA GLY A 64 5.86 -5.01 6.06
C GLY A 64 5.49 -4.86 7.55
N TYR A 65 5.10 -3.67 8.01
CA TYR A 65 4.70 -3.42 9.41
C TYR A 65 3.21 -3.14 9.57
N CYS A 66 2.60 -2.40 8.65
CA CYS A 66 1.22 -1.95 8.74
C CYS A 66 0.37 -2.36 7.53
N ASP A 67 0.94 -3.14 6.60
CA ASP A 67 0.31 -3.63 5.37
C ASP A 67 -0.28 -2.53 4.48
N ARG A 68 0.11 -1.26 4.71
CA ARG A 68 -0.26 -0.13 3.85
C ARG A 68 0.43 -0.29 2.51
N ARG A 69 -0.35 -0.23 1.44
CA ARG A 69 0.14 -0.25 0.06
C ARG A 69 0.42 1.16 -0.44
N PHE A 70 1.58 1.38 -1.01
CA PHE A 70 1.94 2.61 -1.71
C PHE A 70 1.89 2.36 -3.21
N VAL A 71 1.07 3.12 -3.94
CA VAL A 71 0.89 2.97 -5.40
C VAL A 71 1.43 4.21 -6.11
N LEU A 72 2.28 4.00 -7.11
CA LEU A 72 2.85 5.09 -7.91
C LEU A 72 1.78 5.65 -8.87
N GLU A 73 1.52 6.95 -8.77
CA GLU A 73 0.59 7.65 -9.64
C GLU A 73 1.06 7.58 -11.10
N GLY A 74 0.16 7.17 -12.00
CA GLY A 74 0.48 6.92 -13.41
C GLY A 74 1.34 5.66 -13.66
N GLY A 75 1.65 4.89 -12.61
CA GLY A 75 2.32 3.61 -12.71
C GLY A 75 1.38 2.46 -13.09
N PRO A 76 1.91 1.26 -13.33
CA PRO A 76 1.13 0.11 -13.82
C PRO A 76 0.07 -0.42 -12.84
N ALA A 77 0.16 -0.07 -11.56
CA ALA A 77 -0.85 -0.39 -10.55
C ALA A 77 -1.87 0.74 -10.29
N ASP A 78 -1.72 1.92 -10.91
CA ASP A 78 -2.71 3.00 -10.75
C ASP A 78 -4.02 2.63 -11.45
N GLY A 79 -5.14 2.75 -10.74
CA GLY A 79 -6.48 2.45 -11.25
C GLY A 79 -6.82 0.95 -11.32
N VAL A 80 -5.90 0.08 -10.90
CA VAL A 80 -6.15 -1.36 -10.78
C VAL A 80 -6.86 -1.69 -9.47
N ASP A 81 -7.72 -2.72 -9.48
CA ASP A 81 -8.29 -3.28 -8.25
C ASP A 81 -7.19 -3.92 -7.41
N GLN A 82 -6.80 -3.21 -6.34
CA GLN A 82 -5.70 -3.60 -5.46
C GLN A 82 -5.96 -4.92 -4.72
N ALA A 83 -7.22 -5.34 -4.58
CA ALA A 83 -7.56 -6.63 -3.98
C ALA A 83 -7.14 -7.83 -4.84
N THR A 84 -6.89 -7.59 -6.14
CA THR A 84 -6.48 -8.63 -7.09
C THR A 84 -4.96 -8.75 -7.25
N LEU A 85 -4.22 -7.79 -6.71
CA LEU A 85 -2.77 -7.73 -6.78
C LEU A 85 -2.13 -8.49 -5.61
N ARG A 86 -0.99 -9.13 -5.87
CA ARG A 86 -0.23 -9.87 -4.85
C ARG A 86 0.39 -8.90 -3.87
N ASP A 87 0.60 -9.33 -2.64
CA ASP A 87 1.34 -8.53 -1.67
C ASP A 87 2.84 -8.55 -2.01
N ILE A 88 3.45 -7.36 -2.10
CA ILE A 88 4.87 -7.14 -2.36
C ILE A 88 5.44 -6.35 -1.20
N SER A 89 5.77 -7.05 -0.11
CA SER A 89 6.39 -6.43 1.05
C SER A 89 7.83 -6.06 0.75
N SER A 90 8.24 -4.80 0.95
CA SER A 90 9.68 -4.51 1.02
C SER A 90 10.20 -5.13 2.31
N GLY A 91 10.95 -6.23 2.17
CA GLY A 91 11.58 -6.89 3.31
C GLY A 91 12.41 -5.87 4.07
N ALA A 92 12.06 -5.60 5.34
CA ALA A 92 12.89 -4.85 6.24
C ALA A 92 14.23 -5.60 6.34
N SER A 93 15.26 -5.09 5.66
CA SER A 93 16.65 -5.53 5.82
C SER A 93 17.32 -4.73 6.92
#